data_AF-A0A962U8M1-F1
#
_entry.id   AF-A0A962U8M1-F1
#
_cell.length_a   1.000
_cell.length_b   1.000
_cell.length_c   1.000
_cell.angle_alpha   90.00
_cell.angle_beta   90.00
_cell.angle_gamma   90.00
#
_symmetry.space_group_name_H-M   'P 1'
#
loop_
_entity.id
_entity.type
_entity.pdbx_description
1 polymer ?
#
loop_
_entity_poly.entity_id
_entity_poly.type
_entity_poly.pdbx_seq_one_letter_code
_entity_poly.pdbx_strand_id
1 'polypeptide(L)'
;MSLRWLLMGLLAVARPLWADDIDGGWRLTLSGHNTYLYGEPDLGGGLRMRWEVVIEFDIRDGVFVAGNGRSHWIGPPQALSNPVGWFRCTQVEGSYLDSNLNLHETPHARFTAFPVVGEVQAQTVTLRPAYGIPGNYLAVTYECASEQAPGDNWFAVAERGKQTMGKRQDAERVGHDGVPRVRVREVVGLPPDASVELPLSDGWTFATGGDDDYSPVRYRLQRLP
;
A
#
# COMPACT_ATOMS: atom_id res chain seq x y z
N MET A 1 52.98 17.65 48.60
CA MET A 1 52.96 16.18 48.45
C MET A 1 51.52 15.69 48.57
N SER A 2 51.01 15.08 47.49
CA SER A 2 49.88 14.13 47.37
C SER A 2 48.52 14.56 47.97
N LEU A 3 47.48 14.99 47.24
CA LEU A 3 46.79 14.48 46.03
C LEU A 3 46.33 13.01 46.12
N ARG A 4 45.07 12.79 46.54
CA ARG A 4 44.30 11.61 46.13
C ARG A 4 42.81 11.92 46.07
N TRP A 5 42.37 12.11 44.83
CA TRP A 5 40.99 12.20 44.38
C TRP A 5 40.29 10.86 44.59
N LEU A 6 39.08 10.89 45.15
CA LEU A 6 38.15 9.76 45.12
C LEU A 6 37.11 10.07 44.04
N LEU A 7 37.39 9.58 42.82
CA LEU A 7 36.42 9.51 41.72
C LEU A 7 35.48 8.35 42.03
N MET A 8 34.31 8.66 42.56
CA MET A 8 33.20 7.72 42.71
C MET A 8 32.52 7.62 41.35
N GLY A 9 32.89 6.59 40.59
CA GLY A 9 32.30 6.32 39.28
C GLY A 9 30.81 6.05 39.40
N LEU A 10 29.98 6.89 38.76
CA LEU A 10 28.61 6.53 38.42
C LEU A 10 28.68 5.36 37.43
N LEU A 11 28.47 4.14 37.92
CA LEU A 11 28.01 3.05 37.07
C LEU A 11 26.58 3.39 36.65
N ALA A 12 26.42 3.87 35.42
CA ALA A 12 25.13 3.83 34.74
C ALA A 12 24.74 2.35 34.61
N VAL A 13 23.82 1.90 35.45
CA VAL A 13 23.15 0.60 35.29
C VAL A 13 22.32 0.72 34.02
N ALA A 14 22.85 0.24 32.89
CA ALA A 14 22.04 -0.03 31.72
C ALA A 14 21.00 -1.08 32.16
N ARG A 15 19.74 -0.66 32.33
CA ARG A 15 18.64 -1.59 32.57
C ARG A 15 18.63 -2.58 31.41
N PRO A 16 18.61 -3.90 31.65
CA PRO A 16 18.29 -4.82 30.57
C PRO A 16 16.88 -4.47 30.10
N LEU A 17 16.73 -4.22 28.80
CA LEU A 17 15.42 -4.07 28.17
C LEU A 17 14.74 -5.44 28.31
N TRP A 18 13.82 -5.55 29.26
CA TRP A 18 13.15 -6.80 29.63
C TRP A 18 11.85 -6.96 28.84
N ALA A 19 11.35 -8.19 28.71
CA ALA A 19 10.11 -8.53 28.00
C ALA A 19 8.90 -7.66 28.40
N ASP A 20 8.86 -7.19 29.66
CA ASP A 20 7.84 -6.26 30.17
C ASP A 20 7.72 -4.95 29.35
N ASP A 21 8.78 -4.51 28.69
CA ASP A 21 8.79 -3.27 27.90
C ASP A 21 8.08 -3.43 26.54
N ILE A 22 7.95 -4.67 26.04
CA ILE A 22 7.36 -4.95 24.72
C ILE A 22 6.03 -5.69 24.77
N ASP A 23 5.67 -6.28 25.92
CA ASP A 23 4.39 -6.96 26.08
C ASP A 23 3.20 -6.02 25.88
N GLY A 24 2.03 -6.58 25.61
CA GLY A 24 0.79 -5.84 25.37
C GLY A 24 0.37 -5.77 23.90
N GLY A 25 -0.68 -4.99 23.66
CA GLY A 25 -1.25 -4.81 22.34
C GLY A 25 -0.48 -3.76 21.53
N TRP A 26 -0.37 -4.02 20.23
CA TRP A 26 0.30 -3.14 19.27
C TRP A 26 -0.57 -2.95 18.04
N ARG A 27 -0.45 -1.77 17.42
CA ARG A 27 -1.08 -1.44 16.15
C ARG A 27 -0.03 -0.91 15.18
N LEU A 28 0.11 -1.57 14.04
CA LEU A 28 0.82 -1.08 12.88
C LEU A 28 -0.19 -0.58 11.85
N THR A 29 -0.14 0.71 11.55
CA THR A 29 -0.90 1.31 10.44
C THR A 29 0.03 1.54 9.25
N LEU A 30 -0.33 0.98 8.11
CA LEU A 30 0.24 1.28 6.81
C LEU A 30 -0.76 2.14 6.05
N SER A 31 -0.31 3.24 5.47
CA SER A 31 -1.16 4.10 4.65
C SER A 31 -0.41 4.55 3.41
N GLY A 32 -1.13 4.79 2.33
CA GLY A 32 -0.52 5.19 1.08
C GLY A 32 -1.56 5.44 0.00
N HIS A 33 -1.08 5.45 -1.24
CA HIS A 33 -1.95 5.41 -2.42
C HIS A 33 -1.35 4.53 -3.49
N ASN A 34 -2.21 4.07 -4.39
CA ASN A 34 -1.78 3.57 -5.68
C ASN A 34 -2.21 4.56 -6.76
N THR A 35 -1.28 4.86 -7.66
CA THR A 35 -1.52 5.60 -8.90
C THR A 35 -1.70 4.59 -10.03
N TYR A 36 -2.90 4.58 -10.61
CA TYR A 36 -3.31 3.80 -11.76
C TYR A 36 -3.23 4.74 -12.97
N LEU A 37 -2.28 4.51 -13.88
CA LEU A 37 -2.05 5.40 -15.02
C LEU A 37 -2.14 4.61 -16.33
N TYR A 38 -2.97 5.09 -17.25
CA TYR A 38 -3.02 4.60 -18.62
C TYR A 38 -2.43 5.64 -19.58
N GLY A 39 -1.37 5.24 -20.27
CA GLY A 39 -0.53 6.12 -21.08
C GLY A 39 0.89 6.22 -20.53
N GLU A 40 1.54 7.34 -20.84
CA GLU A 40 2.90 7.67 -20.40
C GLU A 40 2.84 8.73 -19.28
N PRO A 41 3.89 8.89 -18.44
CA PRO A 41 3.91 9.88 -17.37
C PRO A 41 3.55 11.30 -17.83
N ASP A 42 3.98 11.70 -19.03
CA ASP A 42 3.75 13.04 -19.60
C ASP A 42 2.49 13.13 -20.47
N LEU A 43 1.89 11.98 -20.82
CA LEU A 43 0.70 11.89 -21.69
C LEU A 43 -0.16 10.69 -21.26
N GLY A 44 -1.01 10.91 -20.26
CA GLY A 44 -1.81 9.85 -19.66
C GLY A 44 -2.91 10.37 -18.75
N GLY A 45 -3.93 9.53 -18.59
CA GLY A 45 -5.04 9.73 -17.66
C GLY A 45 -5.09 8.58 -16.67
N GLY A 46 -5.56 8.84 -15.45
CA GLY A 46 -5.57 7.81 -14.43
C GLY A 46 -6.38 8.14 -13.18
N LEU A 47 -6.23 7.29 -12.18
CA LEU A 47 -6.76 7.48 -10.84
C LEU A 47 -5.64 7.36 -9.81
N ARG A 48 -5.75 8.13 -8.74
CA ARG A 48 -5.04 7.89 -7.49
C ARG A 48 -6.05 7.47 -6.44
N MET A 49 -5.83 6.31 -5.83
CA MET A 49 -6.69 5.81 -4.76
C MET A 49 -5.87 5.58 -3.50
N ARG A 50 -6.27 6.24 -2.42
CA ARG A 50 -5.64 6.09 -1.10
C ARG A 50 -6.19 4.86 -0.40
N TRP A 51 -5.35 4.22 0.41
CA TRP A 51 -5.70 3.01 1.14
C TRP A 51 -5.06 3.02 2.53
N GLU A 52 -5.65 2.24 3.43
CA GLU A 52 -5.11 1.93 4.75
C GLU A 52 -5.06 0.42 4.94
N VAL A 53 -4.00 -0.06 5.58
CA VAL A 53 -3.91 -1.39 6.16
C VAL A 53 -3.57 -1.26 7.64
N VAL A 54 -4.41 -1.81 8.50
CA VAL A 54 -4.21 -1.80 9.95
C VAL A 54 -3.97 -3.21 10.42
N ILE A 55 -2.82 -3.45 11.06
CA ILE A 55 -2.46 -4.71 11.69
C ILE A 55 -2.43 -4.51 13.20
N GLU A 56 -3.19 -5.30 13.94
CA GLU A 56 -3.18 -5.33 15.40
C GLU A 56 -2.67 -6.68 15.87
N PHE A 57 -1.81 -6.67 16.88
CA PHE A 57 -1.22 -7.90 17.42
C PHE A 57 -0.87 -7.76 18.91
N ASP A 58 -0.76 -8.90 19.58
CA ASP A 58 -0.43 -8.98 21.01
C ASP A 58 0.90 -9.70 21.23
N ILE A 59 1.70 -9.17 22.14
CA ILE A 59 2.91 -9.83 22.69
C ILE A 59 2.65 -10.14 24.16
N ARG A 60 2.98 -11.36 24.60
CA ARG A 60 2.91 -11.77 26.01
C ARG A 60 4.14 -12.58 26.37
N ASP A 61 4.76 -12.26 27.49
CA ASP A 61 6.00 -12.88 27.95
C ASP A 61 7.10 -12.85 26.86
N GLY A 62 7.14 -11.78 26.07
CA GLY A 62 8.06 -11.61 24.95
C GLY A 62 7.75 -12.45 23.71
N VAL A 63 6.57 -13.06 23.61
CA VAL A 63 6.16 -13.94 22.50
C VAL A 63 4.96 -13.36 21.76
N PHE A 64 4.98 -13.41 20.43
CA PHE A 64 3.82 -13.09 19.59
C PHE A 64 2.69 -14.09 19.83
N VAL A 65 1.51 -13.62 20.21
CA VAL A 65 0.36 -14.48 20.52
C VAL A 65 -0.60 -14.60 19.34
N ALA A 66 -1.04 -13.46 18.82
CA ALA A 66 -1.99 -13.39 17.72
C ALA A 66 -1.91 -12.04 17.02
N GLY A 67 -2.28 -12.00 15.75
CA GLY A 67 -2.45 -10.77 15.01
C GLY A 67 -3.50 -10.87 13.92
N ASN A 68 -4.11 -9.74 13.60
CA ASN A 68 -5.09 -9.60 12.54
C ASN A 68 -4.81 -8.33 11.75
N GLY A 69 -5.08 -8.37 10.46
CA GLY A 69 -4.96 -7.25 9.54
C GLY A 69 -6.29 -6.94 8.88
N ARG A 70 -6.51 -5.66 8.56
CA ARG A 70 -7.64 -5.19 7.75
C ARG A 70 -7.14 -4.23 6.70
N SER A 71 -7.77 -4.26 5.53
CA SER A 71 -7.47 -3.34 4.44
C SER A 71 -8.73 -2.64 3.92
N HIS A 72 -8.61 -1.36 3.59
CA HIS A 72 -9.68 -0.61 2.95
C HIS A 72 -9.17 0.62 2.20
N TRP A 73 -10.04 1.18 1.35
CA TRP A 73 -9.84 2.45 0.67
C TRP A 73 -10.09 3.64 1.61
N ILE A 74 -9.43 4.76 1.33
CA ILE A 74 -9.62 6.03 2.06
C ILE A 74 -10.10 7.11 1.10
N GLY A 75 -11.32 7.59 1.32
CA GLY A 75 -11.91 8.69 0.58
C GLY A 75 -12.17 8.36 -0.90
N PRO A 76 -12.61 9.36 -1.68
CA PRO A 76 -12.92 9.17 -3.09
C PRO A 76 -11.64 9.04 -3.94
N PRO A 77 -11.71 8.35 -5.10
CA PRO A 77 -10.64 8.37 -6.09
C PRO A 77 -10.34 9.78 -6.58
N GLN A 78 -9.06 10.10 -6.75
CA GLN A 78 -8.60 11.35 -7.35
C GLN A 78 -8.29 11.12 -8.82
N ALA A 79 -8.92 11.90 -9.71
CA ALA A 79 -8.61 11.86 -11.13
C ALA A 79 -7.23 12.46 -11.42
N LEU A 80 -6.47 11.82 -12.30
CA LEU A 80 -5.17 12.27 -12.78
C LEU A 80 -5.22 12.54 -14.28
N SER A 81 -4.51 13.58 -14.71
CA SER A 81 -4.41 13.98 -16.11
C SER A 81 -3.09 14.67 -16.35
N ASN A 82 -2.28 14.11 -17.25
CA ASN A 82 -1.07 14.72 -17.78
C ASN A 82 -1.17 14.77 -19.32
N PRO A 83 -1.20 15.97 -19.94
CA PRO A 83 -1.27 17.28 -19.32
C PRO A 83 -2.56 17.52 -18.51
N VAL A 84 -2.54 18.51 -17.62
CA VAL A 84 -3.69 18.85 -16.77
C VAL A 84 -4.91 19.20 -17.64
N GLY A 85 -6.05 18.59 -17.34
CA GLY A 85 -7.34 18.88 -18.00
C GLY A 85 -7.57 18.18 -19.34
N TRP A 86 -6.62 17.36 -19.81
CA TRP A 86 -6.75 16.62 -21.06
C TRP A 86 -7.58 15.35 -20.95
N PHE A 87 -7.51 14.70 -19.78
CA PHE A 87 -8.19 13.44 -19.51
C PHE A 87 -9.13 13.62 -18.34
N ARG A 88 -10.38 13.19 -18.53
CA ARG A 88 -11.37 13.08 -17.46
C ARG A 88 -11.49 11.62 -17.10
N CYS A 89 -10.97 11.25 -15.93
CA CYS A 89 -10.94 9.88 -15.46
C CYS A 89 -11.86 9.70 -14.26
N THR A 90 -12.64 8.63 -14.27
CA THR A 90 -13.61 8.30 -13.22
C THR A 90 -13.58 6.81 -12.91
N GLN A 91 -13.72 6.46 -11.65
CA GLN A 91 -13.95 5.06 -11.27
C GLN A 91 -15.35 4.67 -11.74
N VAL A 92 -15.46 3.51 -12.37
CA VAL A 92 -16.73 2.95 -12.86
C VAL A 92 -16.91 1.56 -12.29
N GLU A 93 -18.14 1.03 -12.36
CA GLU A 93 -18.39 -0.38 -12.04
C GLU A 93 -17.60 -1.28 -12.98
N GLY A 94 -17.41 -2.55 -12.65
CA GLY A 94 -16.81 -3.51 -13.56
C GLY A 94 -16.33 -4.73 -12.81
N SER A 95 -15.65 -5.60 -13.52
CA SER A 95 -15.13 -6.83 -12.93
C SER A 95 -13.78 -7.18 -13.50
N TYR A 96 -13.04 -8.00 -12.77
CA TYR A 96 -11.83 -8.66 -13.27
C TYR A 96 -11.88 -10.16 -12.94
N LEU A 97 -11.17 -10.92 -13.77
CA LEU A 97 -11.03 -12.37 -13.62
C LEU A 97 -9.68 -12.67 -12.98
N ASP A 98 -9.66 -13.34 -11.83
CA ASP A 98 -8.41 -13.75 -11.19
C ASP A 98 -7.76 -14.96 -11.89
N SER A 99 -6.57 -15.35 -11.45
CA SER A 99 -5.83 -16.49 -12.02
C SER A 99 -6.54 -17.84 -11.86
N ASN A 100 -7.52 -17.92 -10.95
CA ASN A 100 -8.33 -19.11 -10.70
C ASN A 100 -9.67 -19.05 -11.44
N LEU A 101 -9.85 -18.08 -12.35
CA LEU A 101 -11.07 -17.86 -13.12
C LEU A 101 -12.28 -17.46 -12.26
N ASN A 102 -12.05 -16.89 -11.07
CA ASN A 102 -13.13 -16.27 -10.31
C ASN A 102 -13.30 -14.81 -10.76
N LEU A 103 -14.56 -14.44 -10.98
CA LEU A 103 -14.94 -13.09 -11.33
C LEU A 103 -15.19 -12.28 -10.06
N HIS A 104 -14.60 -11.08 -9.98
CA HIS A 104 -14.76 -10.17 -8.84
C HIS A 104 -15.18 -8.79 -9.33
N GLU A 105 -16.19 -8.21 -8.68
CA GLU A 105 -16.63 -6.83 -8.93
C GLU A 105 -15.61 -5.82 -8.38
N THR A 106 -15.35 -4.75 -9.12
CA THR A 106 -14.42 -3.69 -8.76
C THR A 106 -15.14 -2.43 -8.25
N PRO A 107 -14.56 -1.70 -7.27
CA PRO A 107 -13.24 -1.93 -6.67
C PRO A 107 -13.23 -3.13 -5.72
N HIS A 108 -12.18 -3.94 -5.80
CA HIS A 108 -12.03 -5.17 -5.03
C HIS A 108 -10.74 -5.13 -4.23
N ALA A 109 -10.80 -5.51 -2.96
CA ALA A 109 -9.63 -5.89 -2.18
C ALA A 109 -9.65 -7.40 -1.98
N ARG A 110 -8.56 -8.09 -2.31
CA ARG A 110 -8.52 -9.56 -2.20
C ARG A 110 -8.78 -10.02 -0.77
N PHE A 111 -8.17 -9.35 0.21
CA PHE A 111 -8.37 -9.63 1.62
C PHE A 111 -8.66 -8.33 2.38
N THR A 112 -9.94 -8.08 2.66
CA THR A 112 -10.37 -6.96 3.53
C THR A 112 -10.06 -7.22 5.00
N ALA A 113 -9.95 -8.49 5.39
CA ALA A 113 -9.46 -8.95 6.69
C ALA A 113 -8.59 -10.20 6.51
N PHE A 114 -7.52 -10.34 7.30
CA PHE A 114 -6.59 -11.46 7.20
C PHE A 114 -5.87 -11.75 8.52
N PRO A 115 -5.48 -13.02 8.78
CA PRO A 115 -4.62 -13.34 9.92
C PRO A 115 -3.20 -12.82 9.70
N VAL A 116 -2.52 -12.48 10.79
CA VAL A 116 -1.09 -12.14 10.80
C VAL A 116 -0.38 -13.04 11.81
N VAL A 117 0.75 -13.60 11.39
CA VAL A 117 1.68 -14.30 12.27
C VAL A 117 2.89 -13.42 12.51
N GLY A 118 3.58 -13.63 13.63
CA GLY A 118 4.80 -12.90 13.91
C GLY A 118 5.80 -13.67 14.75
N GLU A 119 7.02 -13.15 14.76
CA GLU A 119 8.15 -13.64 15.54
C GLU A 119 8.80 -12.44 16.23
N VAL A 120 9.07 -12.58 17.52
CA VAL A 120 9.70 -11.54 18.34
C VAL A 120 11.14 -11.95 18.63
N GLN A 121 12.08 -11.06 18.33
CA GLN A 121 13.48 -11.25 18.65
C GLN A 121 14.02 -10.00 19.34
N ALA A 122 14.27 -10.11 20.64
CA ALA A 122 14.62 -8.96 21.48
C ALA A 122 13.57 -7.83 21.32
N GLN A 123 13.97 -6.67 20.78
CA GLN A 123 13.10 -5.50 20.61
C GLN A 123 12.57 -5.35 19.18
N THR A 124 12.59 -6.40 18.36
CA THR A 124 12.03 -6.38 17.01
C THR A 124 10.90 -7.40 16.87
N VAL A 125 9.95 -7.08 16.01
CA VAL A 125 8.91 -8.01 15.56
C VAL A 125 8.99 -8.15 14.04
N THR A 126 8.97 -9.39 13.58
CA THR A 126 8.72 -9.71 12.18
C THR A 126 7.27 -10.12 12.03
N LEU A 127 6.48 -9.40 11.24
CA LEU A 127 5.09 -9.69 10.96
C LEU A 127 4.96 -10.24 9.55
N ARG A 128 4.15 -11.29 9.36
CA ARG A 128 3.85 -11.88 8.05
C ARG A 128 2.35 -12.12 7.91
N PRO A 129 1.69 -11.57 6.90
CA PRO A 129 0.31 -11.92 6.59
C PRO A 129 0.17 -13.40 6.24
N ALA A 130 -0.96 -14.01 6.59
CA ALA A 130 -1.20 -15.43 6.34
C ALA A 130 -1.57 -15.76 4.88
N TYR A 131 -1.59 -14.77 3.97
CA TYR A 131 -1.73 -15.02 2.55
C TYR A 131 -0.37 -15.34 1.90
N GLY A 132 -0.32 -16.44 1.13
CA GLY A 132 0.81 -16.76 0.26
C GLY A 132 0.73 -16.00 -1.07
N ILE A 133 1.70 -16.17 -1.97
CA ILE A 133 1.69 -15.54 -3.30
C ILE A 133 0.50 -16.09 -4.13
N PRO A 134 -0.26 -15.25 -4.86
CA PRO A 134 -0.11 -13.79 -4.96
C PRO A 134 -0.50 -13.09 -3.66
N GLY A 135 0.11 -11.95 -3.32
CA GLY A 135 -0.23 -11.20 -2.10
C GLY A 135 -1.64 -10.61 -2.08
N ASN A 136 -1.88 -9.69 -1.15
CA ASN A 136 -3.07 -8.86 -1.18
C ASN A 136 -2.97 -7.85 -2.35
N TYR A 137 -4.10 -7.45 -2.89
CA TYR A 137 -4.13 -6.49 -3.98
C TYR A 137 -5.45 -5.73 -3.98
N LEU A 138 -5.40 -4.62 -4.70
CA LEU A 138 -6.52 -3.78 -5.00
C LEU A 138 -6.76 -3.79 -6.51
N ALA A 139 -7.96 -4.21 -6.91
CA ALA A 139 -8.42 -4.17 -8.29
C ALA A 139 -9.41 -3.02 -8.48
N VAL A 140 -9.28 -2.28 -9.58
CA VAL A 140 -10.13 -1.15 -9.93
C VAL A 140 -10.49 -1.18 -11.41
N THR A 141 -11.70 -0.73 -11.73
CA THR A 141 -12.07 -0.36 -13.11
C THR A 141 -12.29 1.14 -13.17
N TYR A 142 -11.69 1.79 -14.15
CA TYR A 142 -11.88 3.22 -14.40
C TYR A 142 -12.05 3.49 -15.88
N GLU A 143 -12.72 4.58 -16.19
CA GLU A 143 -12.85 5.10 -17.56
C GLU A 143 -12.17 6.45 -17.65
N CYS A 144 -11.38 6.64 -18.70
CA CYS A 144 -10.80 7.92 -19.05
C CYS A 144 -11.30 8.36 -20.42
N ALA A 145 -11.75 9.61 -20.51
CA ALA A 145 -12.21 10.25 -21.75
C ALA A 145 -11.34 11.47 -22.07
N SER A 146 -11.17 11.76 -23.36
CA SER A 146 -10.50 12.99 -23.82
C SER A 146 -11.29 13.66 -24.94
N GLU A 147 -11.52 14.96 -24.80
CA GLU A 147 -12.12 15.82 -25.84
C GLU A 147 -11.04 16.59 -26.63
N GLN A 148 -9.76 16.39 -26.31
CA GLN A 148 -8.65 17.08 -26.95
C GLN A 148 -8.31 16.40 -28.28
N ALA A 149 -7.97 17.16 -29.32
CA ALA A 149 -7.61 16.62 -30.63
C ALA A 149 -6.44 15.58 -30.59
N PRO A 150 -5.42 15.72 -29.71
CA PRO A 150 -4.42 14.67 -29.52
C PRO A 150 -4.94 13.38 -28.84
N GLY A 151 -6.12 13.42 -28.21
CA GLY A 151 -6.77 12.29 -27.54
C GLY A 151 -7.12 11.14 -28.47
N ASP A 152 -7.31 11.40 -29.78
CA ASP A 152 -7.51 10.35 -30.78
C ASP A 152 -6.27 9.45 -30.94
N ASN A 153 -5.07 10.03 -30.84
CA ASN A 153 -3.80 9.30 -30.93
C ASN A 153 -3.35 8.72 -29.58
N TRP A 154 -3.93 9.19 -28.47
CA TRP A 154 -3.54 8.75 -27.12
C TRP A 154 -3.74 7.25 -26.93
N PHE A 155 -4.84 6.66 -27.41
CA PHE A 155 -5.04 5.20 -27.34
C PHE A 155 -3.90 4.43 -28.03
N ALA A 156 -3.48 4.86 -29.21
CA ALA A 156 -2.38 4.23 -29.95
C ALA A 156 -1.01 4.37 -29.25
N VAL A 157 -0.82 5.44 -28.47
CA VAL A 157 0.38 5.63 -27.65
C VAL A 157 0.31 4.75 -26.39
N ALA A 158 -0.83 4.74 -25.71
CA ALA A 158 -1.03 4.01 -24.46
C ALA A 158 -1.02 2.48 -24.63
N GLU A 159 -1.49 1.95 -25.77
CA GLU A 159 -1.35 0.52 -26.10
C GLU A 159 0.13 0.06 -26.17
N ARG A 160 1.06 0.95 -26.56
CA ARG A 160 2.49 0.63 -26.51
C ARG A 160 3.00 0.48 -25.08
N GLY A 161 2.51 1.31 -24.15
CA GLY A 161 2.80 1.19 -22.71
C GLY A 161 2.28 -0.12 -22.09
N LYS A 162 1.09 -0.60 -22.53
CA LYS A 162 0.50 -1.89 -22.10
C LYS A 162 1.44 -3.08 -22.39
N GLN A 163 2.16 -3.07 -23.51
CA GLN A 163 3.12 -4.14 -23.86
C GLN A 163 4.30 -4.22 -22.87
N THR A 164 4.65 -3.10 -22.24
CA THR A 164 5.72 -3.01 -21.22
C THR A 164 5.23 -3.40 -19.83
N MET A 165 3.98 -3.08 -19.48
CA MET A 165 3.41 -3.30 -18.14
C MET A 165 2.73 -4.67 -17.94
N GLY A 166 2.60 -5.47 -19.01
CA GLY A 166 2.15 -6.87 -18.95
C GLY A 166 0.67 -7.06 -18.56
N LYS A 167 0.35 -8.20 -17.93
CA LYS A 167 -1.04 -8.62 -17.58
C LYS A 167 -1.74 -7.78 -16.50
N ARG A 168 -1.08 -6.74 -15.97
CA ARG A 168 -1.59 -5.94 -14.82
C ARG A 168 -2.69 -4.97 -15.21
N GLN A 169 -2.71 -4.56 -16.47
CA GLN A 169 -3.61 -3.54 -16.99
C GLN A 169 -4.29 -4.09 -18.23
N ASP A 170 -5.61 -4.25 -18.15
CA ASP A 170 -6.45 -4.50 -19.32
C ASP A 170 -7.18 -3.22 -19.71
N ALA A 171 -7.29 -2.95 -21.00
CA ALA A 171 -7.81 -1.69 -21.51
C ALA A 171 -8.63 -1.95 -22.76
N GLU A 172 -9.83 -1.38 -22.78
CA GLU A 172 -10.84 -1.56 -23.82
C GLU A 172 -11.31 -0.20 -24.30
N ARG A 173 -11.29 0.03 -25.61
CA ARG A 173 -11.87 1.24 -26.19
C ARG A 173 -13.39 1.17 -26.10
N VAL A 174 -13.99 2.19 -25.52
CA VAL A 174 -15.46 2.33 -25.41
C VAL A 174 -15.88 3.47 -26.33
N GLY A 175 -16.93 3.29 -27.15
CA GLY A 175 -17.32 4.35 -28.08
C GLY A 175 -18.69 4.19 -28.76
N HIS A 176 -19.59 5.09 -28.40
CA HIS A 176 -20.54 5.77 -29.27
C HIS A 176 -20.31 7.28 -29.06
N ASP A 177 -20.61 8.13 -30.06
CA ASP A 177 -20.64 9.61 -29.96
C ASP A 177 -19.32 10.38 -30.18
N GLY A 178 -18.29 9.76 -30.75
CA GLY A 178 -17.12 10.49 -31.28
C GLY A 178 -16.10 11.03 -30.26
N VAL A 179 -16.32 10.83 -28.96
CA VAL A 179 -15.33 11.13 -27.91
C VAL A 179 -14.51 9.87 -27.60
N PRO A 180 -13.16 9.90 -27.74
CA PRO A 180 -12.31 8.79 -27.34
C PRO A 180 -12.45 8.46 -25.86
N ARG A 181 -12.78 7.21 -25.55
CA ARG A 181 -12.83 6.66 -24.19
C ARG A 181 -12.09 5.34 -24.13
N VAL A 182 -11.49 5.09 -22.97
CA VAL A 182 -10.90 3.81 -22.63
C VAL A 182 -11.35 3.40 -21.25
N ARG A 183 -11.83 2.17 -21.14
CA ARG A 183 -12.12 1.50 -19.89
C ARG A 183 -10.92 0.64 -19.53
N VAL A 184 -10.37 0.87 -18.35
CA VAL A 184 -9.15 0.25 -17.87
C VAL A 184 -9.46 -0.55 -16.61
N ARG A 185 -8.96 -1.78 -16.55
CA ARG A 185 -9.03 -2.69 -15.41
C ARG A 185 -7.60 -2.91 -14.92
N GLU A 186 -7.32 -2.54 -13.68
CA GLU A 186 -5.98 -2.67 -13.10
C GLU A 186 -5.99 -3.40 -11.77
N VAL A 187 -4.92 -4.15 -11.53
CA VAL A 187 -4.66 -4.83 -10.26
C VAL A 187 -3.28 -4.44 -9.76
N VAL A 188 -3.21 -3.86 -8.56
CA VAL A 188 -1.96 -3.42 -7.92
C VAL A 188 -1.85 -4.02 -6.53
N GLY A 189 -0.65 -4.48 -6.17
CA GLY A 189 -0.36 -5.06 -4.86
C GLY A 189 -0.68 -4.10 -3.71
N LEU A 190 -1.01 -4.67 -2.55
CA LEU A 190 -1.28 -3.93 -1.34
C LEU A 190 -0.36 -4.43 -0.23
N PRO A 191 0.51 -3.57 0.33
CA PRO A 191 1.44 -3.99 1.36
C PRO A 191 0.73 -4.39 2.66
N PRO A 192 1.41 -5.20 3.50
CA PRO A 192 2.69 -5.83 3.22
C PRO A 192 2.51 -7.05 2.30
N ASP A 193 3.29 -7.12 1.22
CA ASP A 193 3.26 -8.26 0.29
C ASP A 193 4.03 -9.48 0.83
N ALA A 194 4.92 -9.24 1.80
CA ALA A 194 5.80 -10.22 2.43
C ALA A 194 5.89 -9.95 3.94
N SER A 195 6.93 -10.49 4.59
CA SER A 195 7.24 -10.15 5.96
C SER A 195 7.73 -8.71 6.10
N VAL A 196 7.33 -8.04 7.18
CA VAL A 196 7.86 -6.73 7.58
C VAL A 196 8.51 -6.87 8.95
N GLU A 197 9.76 -6.43 9.07
CA GLU A 197 10.51 -6.40 10.33
C GLU A 197 10.56 -4.96 10.87
N LEU A 198 10.22 -4.79 12.14
CA LEU A 198 9.99 -3.48 12.75
C LEU A 198 10.53 -3.47 14.19
N PRO A 199 11.09 -2.34 14.68
CA PRO A 199 11.39 -2.19 16.09
C PRO A 199 10.11 -2.00 16.90
N LEU A 200 9.99 -2.68 18.03
CA LEU A 200 8.92 -2.53 19.01
C LEU A 200 9.15 -1.26 19.84
N SER A 201 8.86 -0.11 19.22
CA SER A 201 9.01 1.22 19.81
C SER A 201 7.74 2.00 19.56
N ASP A 202 7.07 2.44 20.63
CA ASP A 202 5.84 3.23 20.50
C ASP A 202 6.10 4.53 19.74
N GLY A 203 5.22 4.85 18.80
CA GLY A 203 5.34 6.01 17.93
C GLY A 203 6.38 5.88 16.80
N TRP A 204 6.96 4.69 16.58
CA TRP A 204 7.88 4.49 15.46
C TRP A 204 7.18 4.73 14.12
N THR A 205 7.90 5.38 13.20
CA THR A 205 7.40 5.68 11.85
C THR A 205 8.47 5.46 10.80
N PHE A 206 8.04 5.04 9.61
CA PHE A 206 8.89 4.92 8.42
C PHE A 206 8.09 5.23 7.17
N ALA A 207 8.74 5.65 6.09
CA ALA A 207 8.07 5.87 4.82
C ALA A 207 8.97 5.41 3.66
N THR A 208 8.34 4.83 2.64
CA THR A 208 8.96 4.52 1.35
C THR A 208 8.30 5.37 0.28
N GLY A 209 9.12 6.12 -0.46
CA GLY A 209 8.63 7.02 -1.51
C GLY A 209 8.04 8.34 -1.01
N GLY A 210 7.75 9.23 -1.96
CA GLY A 210 7.10 10.52 -1.75
C GLY A 210 5.68 10.56 -2.30
N ASP A 211 4.96 11.65 -2.05
CA ASP A 211 3.54 11.78 -2.42
C ASP A 211 3.31 11.79 -3.95
N ASP A 212 4.36 12.01 -4.75
CA ASP A 212 4.30 11.97 -6.21
C ASP A 212 4.62 10.58 -6.78
N ASP A 213 5.13 9.66 -5.95
CA ASP A 213 5.42 8.29 -6.39
C ASP A 213 4.13 7.50 -6.67
N TYR A 214 4.28 6.42 -7.45
CA TYR A 214 3.15 5.58 -7.84
C TYR A 214 2.53 4.82 -6.66
N SER A 215 3.37 4.40 -5.70
CA SER A 215 2.93 3.60 -4.55
C SER A 215 3.76 3.91 -3.29
N PRO A 216 3.67 5.14 -2.75
CA PRO A 216 4.31 5.45 -1.49
C PRO A 216 3.58 4.77 -0.33
N VAL A 217 4.33 4.41 0.71
CA VAL A 217 3.80 3.74 1.90
C VAL A 217 4.37 4.41 3.14
N ARG A 218 3.51 4.73 4.10
CA ARG A 218 3.86 5.25 5.42
C ARG A 218 3.45 4.24 6.47
N TYR A 219 4.38 3.90 7.34
CA TYR A 219 4.23 2.97 8.46
C TYR A 219 4.20 3.76 9.75
N ARG A 220 3.30 3.39 10.65
CA ARG A 220 3.24 3.92 12.02
C ARG A 220 2.94 2.78 12.98
N LEU A 221 3.84 2.52 13.91
CA LEU A 221 3.65 1.57 15.00
C LEU A 221 3.26 2.31 16.27
N GLN A 222 2.26 1.82 16.97
CA GLN A 222 1.78 2.37 18.23
C GLN A 222 1.47 1.26 19.22
N ARG A 223 1.73 1.52 20.51
CA ARG A 223 1.23 0.65 21.57
C ARG A 223 -0.25 0.94 21.81
N LEU A 224 -1.02 -0.11 22.00
CA LEU A 224 -2.42 -0.01 22.40
C LEU A 224 -2.51 0.19 23.93
N PRO A 225 -3.50 0.97 24.40
CA PRO A 225 -3.71 1.23 25.82
C PRO A 225 -4.16 -0.01 26.61
#